data_AF-A0A0E9WV24-F1
#
_entry.id   AF-A0A0E9WV24-F1
#
_cell.length_a   1.000
_cell.length_b   1.000
_cell.length_c   1.000
_cell.angle_alpha   90.00
_cell.angle_beta   90.00
_cell.angle_gamma   90.00
#
_symmetry.space_group_name_H-M   'P 1'
#
loop_
_entity.id
_entity.type
_entity.pdbx_description
1 polymer ?
#
loop_
_entity_poly.entity_id
_entity_poly.type
_entity_poly.pdbx_seq_one_letter_code
_entity_poly.pdbx_strand_id
1 'polypeptide(L)' 'MAKREMVKSKLPNTVLGKIWKLADVDGDGFLDDDEFALANHLIKVKLEGHELPAELPEHLVPPSKRGQE' A
#
# COMPACT_ATOMS: atom_id res chain seq x y z
N MET A 1 2.17 -13.14 4.49
CA MET A 1 0.70 -13.28 4.62
C MET A 1 -0.05 -12.10 3.99
N ALA A 2 0.60 -10.94 3.84
CA ALA A 2 0.07 -9.74 3.18
C ALA A 2 -0.62 -9.95 1.82
N LYS A 3 0.02 -10.63 0.87
CA LYS A 3 -0.53 -10.86 -0.49
C LYS A 3 -1.95 -11.45 -0.50
N ARG A 4 -2.27 -12.31 0.47
CA ARG A 4 -3.60 -12.96 0.55
C ARG A 4 -4.68 -11.98 1.00
N GLU A 5 -4.37 -11.06 1.90
CA GLU A 5 -5.30 -10.03 2.37
C GLU A 5 -5.65 -9.05 1.24
N MET A 6 -4.64 -8.68 0.45
CA MET A 6 -4.82 -7.78 -0.68
C MET A 6 -5.75 -8.41 -1.74
N VAL A 7 -5.52 -9.68 -2.11
CA VAL A 7 -6.37 -10.40 -3.08
C VAL A 7 -7.79 -10.60 -2.56
N LYS A 8 -7.98 -10.73 -1.24
CA LYS A 8 -9.32 -10.88 -0.62
C LYS A 8 -10.17 -9.62 -0.72
N SER A 9 -9.55 -8.47 -0.96
CA SER A 9 -10.22 -7.17 -1.04
C SER A 9 -10.99 -6.94 -2.33
N LYS A 10 -11.10 -7.95 -3.21
CA LYS A 10 -11.84 -7.92 -4.49
C LYS A 10 -11.39 -6.83 -5.47
N LEU A 11 -10.21 -6.26 -5.27
CA LEU A 11 -9.65 -5.28 -6.20
C LEU A 11 -9.02 -5.99 -7.42
N PRO A 12 -9.05 -5.35 -8.61
CA PRO A 12 -8.40 -5.92 -9.79
C PRO A 12 -6.89 -6.05 -9.59
N ASN A 13 -6.28 -7.08 -10.19
CA ASN A 13 -4.85 -7.36 -10.09
C ASN A 13 -3.96 -6.15 -10.46
N THR A 14 -4.40 -5.33 -11.42
CA THR A 14 -3.71 -4.08 -11.79
C THR A 14 -3.61 -3.10 -10.62
N VAL A 15 -4.67 -2.99 -9.82
CA VAL A 15 -4.69 -2.14 -8.62
C VAL A 15 -3.85 -2.77 -7.51
N LEU A 16 -3.95 -4.08 -7.30
CA LEU A 16 -3.14 -4.78 -6.30
C LEU A 16 -1.65 -4.64 -6.57
N GLY A 17 -1.22 -4.72 -7.84
CA GLY A 17 0.17 -4.50 -8.23
C GLY A 17 0.64 -3.05 -7.99
N LYS A 18 -0.24 -2.07 -8.18
CA LYS A 18 0.04 -0.67 -7.83
C LYS A 18 0.18 -0.50 -6.32
N ILE A 19 -0.78 -0.99 -5.54
CA ILE A 19 -0.74 -0.90 -4.08
C ILE A 19 0.51 -1.60 -3.54
N TRP A 20 0.86 -2.76 -4.09
CA TRP A 20 2.08 -3.46 -3.73
C TRP A 20 3.31 -2.57 -3.92
N LYS A 21 3.50 -2.02 -5.12
CA LYS A 21 4.63 -1.12 -5.42
C LYS A 21 4.63 0.17 -4.60
N LEU A 22 3.46 0.65 -4.22
CA LEU A 22 3.32 1.85 -3.38
C LEU A 22 3.63 1.56 -1.92
N ALA A 23 3.29 0.35 -1.45
CA ALA A 23 3.48 -0.06 -0.08
C ALA A 23 4.90 -0.58 0.19
N ASP A 24 5.52 -1.22 -0.80
CA ASP A 24 6.90 -1.73 -0.84
C ASP A 24 7.85 -0.54 -1.08
N VAL A 25 8.11 0.22 -0.02
CA VAL A 25 8.88 1.48 -0.08
C VAL A 25 10.36 1.19 -0.22
N ASP A 26 10.83 0.11 0.40
CA ASP A 26 12.23 -0.33 0.30
C ASP A 26 12.50 -1.27 -0.89
N GLY A 27 11.47 -1.80 -1.54
CA GLY A 27 11.61 -2.56 -2.78
C GLY A 27 12.22 -3.95 -2.58
N ASP A 28 12.18 -4.48 -1.35
CA ASP A 28 12.64 -5.82 -1.00
C ASP A 28 11.70 -6.91 -1.57
N GLY A 29 10.49 -6.53 -1.99
CA GLY A 29 9.50 -7.47 -2.50
C GLY A 29 8.79 -8.25 -1.39
N PHE A 30 8.99 -7.82 -0.15
CA PHE A 30 8.23 -8.19 1.04
C PHE A 30 7.54 -6.94 1.59
N LEU A 31 6.59 -7.13 2.50
CA LEU A 31 5.91 -6.03 3.18
C LEU A 31 6.07 -6.29 4.67
N ASP A 32 6.81 -5.42 5.35
CA ASP A 32 6.88 -5.40 6.82
C ASP A 32 5.56 -4.93 7.43
N ASP A 33 5.42 -4.97 8.75
CA ASP A 33 4.18 -4.56 9.45
C ASP A 33 3.76 -3.12 9.10
N ASP A 34 4.69 -2.16 9.02
CA ASP A 34 4.41 -0.77 8.60
C ASP A 34 3.95 -0.69 7.13
N GLU A 35 4.60 -1.42 6.24
CA GLU A 35 4.28 -1.43 4.81
C GLU A 35 2.97 -2.18 4.54
N PHE A 36 2.69 -3.22 5.30
CA PHE A 36 1.42 -3.93 5.25
C PHE A 36 0.27 -3.05 5.74
N ALA A 37 0.48 -2.28 6.81
CA ALA A 37 -0.49 -1.29 7.26
C ALA A 37 -0.77 -0.24 6.16
N LEU A 38 0.28 0.21 5.46
CA LEU A 38 0.17 1.10 4.31
C LEU A 38 -0.62 0.47 3.16
N ALA A 39 -0.29 -0.78 2.78
CA ALA A 39 -1.00 -1.53 1.75
C ALA A 39 -2.49 -1.68 2.08
N ASN A 40 -2.81 -2.01 3.33
CA ASN A 40 -4.18 -2.18 3.80
C ASN A 40 -4.94 -0.85 3.82
N HIS A 41 -4.28 0.25 4.20
CA HIS A 41 -4.85 1.58 4.14
C HIS A 41 -5.20 1.98 2.70
N LEU A 42 -4.27 1.79 1.75
CA LEU A 42 -4.49 2.05 0.32
C LEU A 42 -5.66 1.22 -0.24
N ILE A 43 -5.75 -0.05 0.13
CA ILE A 43 -6.89 -0.92 -0.23
C ILE A 43 -8.19 -0.32 0.28
N LYS A 44 -8.22 0.12 1.54
CA LYS A 44 -9.42 0.65 2.18
C LYS A 44 -9.87 1.96 1.52
N VAL A 45 -8.94 2.87 1.23
CA VAL A 45 -9.20 4.10 0.44
C VAL A 45 -9.84 3.75 -0.90
N LYS A 46 -9.31 2.73 -1.60
CA LYS A 46 -9.88 2.28 -2.86
C LYS A 46 -11.27 1.66 -2.72
N LEU A 47 -11.52 0.92 -1.64
CA LEU A 47 -12.82 0.34 -1.32
C LEU A 47 -13.85 1.40 -0.93
N GLU A 48 -13.44 2.50 -0.30
CA GLU A 48 -14.29 3.67 -0.03
C GLU A 48 -14.68 4.43 -1.31
N GLY A 49 -14.12 4.06 -2.46
CA GLY A 49 -14.44 4.66 -3.76
C GLY A 49 -13.49 5.80 -4.14
N HIS A 50 -12.46 6.07 -3.34
CA HIS A 50 -11.41 7.01 -3.70
C HIS A 50 -10.46 6.43 -4.74
N GLU A 51 -9.85 7.31 -5.53
CA GLU A 51 -8.84 6.95 -6.50
C GLU A 51 -7.47 6.80 -5.84
N LEU A 52 -6.73 5.76 -6.24
CA LEU A 52 -5.39 5.53 -5.75
C LEU A 52 -4.44 6.48 -6.49
N PRO A 53 -3.61 7.25 -5.77
CA PRO A 53 -2.61 8.07 -6.41
C PRO A 53 -1.60 7.19 -7.16
N ALA A 54 -1.07 7.68 -8.28
CA ALA A 54 -0.15 6.92 -9.13
C ALA A 54 1.24 6.74 -8.49
N GLU A 55 1.55 7.59 -7.53
CA GLU A 55 2.80 7.71 -6.77
C GLU A 55 2.43 7.91 -5.31
N LEU A 56 3.22 7.38 -4.38
CA LEU A 56 2.91 7.43 -2.95
C LEU A 56 3.12 8.88 -2.47
N PRO A 57 2.06 9.65 -2.19
CA PRO A 57 2.24 11.02 -1.76
C PRO A 57 2.78 11.04 -0.33
N GLU A 58 3.57 12.06 0.00
CA GLU A 58 4.25 12.23 1.28
C GLU A 58 3.30 12.22 2.50
N HIS A 59 2.01 12.45 2.27
CA HIS A 59 0.95 12.39 3.29
C HIS A 59 0.47 10.96 3.60
N LEU A 60 0.65 10.01 2.67
CA LEU A 60 0.31 8.59 2.84
C LEU A 60 1.51 7.80 3.35
N VAL A 61 2.74 8.35 3.25
CA VAL A 61 3.92 7.77 3.88
C VAL A 61 3.68 7.72 5.40
N PRO A 62 3.71 6.53 6.03
CA PRO A 62 3.52 6.44 7.46
C PRO A 62 4.58 7.29 8.16
N PRO A 63 4.21 8.04 9.22
CA PRO A 63 5.12 8.94 9.90
C PRO A 63 6.39 8.23 10.42
N SER A 64 6.33 6.93 10.70
CA SER A 64 7.47 6.08 11.04
C SER A 64 8.57 6.04 9.96
N LYS A 65 8.21 6.19 8.68
CA LYS A 65 9.14 6.22 7.53
C LYS A 65 9.40 7.66 7.02
N ARG A 66 8.71 8.67 7.55
CA ARG A 66 8.79 10.08 7.10
C ARG A 66 9.95 10.88 7.70
N GLY A 67 10.90 10.24 8.39
CA GLY A 67 11.92 10.92 9.19
C GLY A 67 13.21 10.14 9.44
N GLN A 68 13.72 9.42 8.44
CA GLN A 68 15.16 9.11 8.43
C GLN A 68 15.87 10.23 7.66
N GLU A 69 16.23 11.27 8.40
CA GLU A 69 17.25 12.26 8.00
C GLU A 69 18.66 11.69 8.22
#